data_AF-A0A0K8NYB9-F1
#
_entry.id   AF-A0A0K8NYB9-F1
#
_cell.length_a   1.000
_cell.length_b   1.000
_cell.length_c   1.000
_cell.angle_alpha   90.00
_cell.angle_beta   90.00
_cell.angle_gamma   90.00
#
_symmetry.space_group_name_H-M   'P 1'
#
loop_
_entity.id
_entity.type
_entity.pdbx_description
1 polymer ?
#
loop_
_entity_poly.entity_id
_entity_poly.type
_entity_poly.pdbx_seq_one_letter_code
_entity_poly.pdbx_strand_id
1 'polypeptide(L)'
;MPLSMTNPLKAADIHSMVTLKAGKVLLLRGHRRDELVIKVETNVQESTVKSSGYVVKALDKLAVAKALQPSEQRELLGYVRRLLEAERFYAEIDGGRQSPDYPNIRLACAAIEEPGGAITKMENLRVLDLNAALQQMCAQHVGTAHGRFVEALTEPGGLEMVGQIVVADLLTGNNDRFDFQYDMPIPKDFGPVTLNFKRLINVGNVMIAIDPSKEGKGSSGYRPVMLDYLDPGSMAMRLMRDPKVRMTEMDSQKWPARRILPDWQQRQKAAEDVAHDLLLCANPFGTNGGVFKHVEDLRVAAGMEEGLRKIIKHLHGRKVHPAIEDLLKLVQKTLK
;
A
#
# COMPACT_ATOMS: atom_id res chain seq x y z
N MET A 1 1.24 11.19 26.07
CA MET A 1 2.46 10.82 25.32
C MET A 1 2.23 11.15 23.85
N PRO A 2 3.28 11.28 23.01
CA PRO A 2 3.06 11.48 21.58
C PRO A 2 2.54 10.18 20.94
N LEU A 3 1.53 10.30 20.07
CA LEU A 3 1.14 9.27 19.12
C LEU A 3 2.34 8.92 18.25
N SER A 4 2.63 7.63 18.15
CA SER A 4 3.73 7.12 17.34
C SER A 4 3.58 5.62 17.12
N MET A 5 4.39 5.09 16.20
CA MET A 5 4.47 3.64 15.96
C MET A 5 5.02 2.86 17.16
N THR A 6 5.82 3.49 18.01
CA THR A 6 6.53 2.84 19.13
C THR A 6 5.76 2.91 20.44
N ASN A 7 5.04 4.01 20.72
CA ASN A 7 4.27 4.16 21.95
C ASN A 7 2.91 3.43 21.86
N PRO A 8 2.42 2.83 22.95
CA PRO A 8 1.05 2.34 23.01
C PRO A 8 0.06 3.50 22.79
N LEU A 9 -0.93 3.27 21.93
CA LEU A 9 -2.05 4.20 21.74
C LEU A 9 -2.87 4.31 23.02
N LYS A 10 -3.14 5.55 23.46
CA LYS A 10 -4.02 5.86 24.59
C LYS A 10 -5.07 6.88 24.17
N ALA A 11 -6.27 6.74 24.70
CA ALA A 11 -7.39 7.61 24.38
C ALA A 11 -7.14 9.08 24.78
N ALA A 12 -6.39 9.28 25.87
CA ALA A 12 -6.00 10.61 26.36
C ALA A 12 -4.92 11.30 25.52
N ASP A 13 -4.25 10.56 24.62
CA ASP A 13 -3.22 11.12 23.75
C ASP A 13 -3.80 11.62 22.41
N ILE A 14 -5.06 11.28 22.12
CA ILE A 14 -5.77 11.66 20.90
C ILE A 14 -6.45 13.01 21.11
N HIS A 15 -6.03 14.02 20.35
CA HIS A 15 -6.64 15.34 20.36
C HIS A 15 -7.81 15.43 19.39
N SER A 16 -7.65 14.87 18.19
CA SER A 16 -8.70 14.86 17.16
C SER A 16 -8.59 13.63 16.27
N MET A 17 -9.67 13.33 15.56
CA MET A 17 -9.75 12.23 14.61
C MET A 17 -10.44 12.72 13.34
N VAL A 18 -9.87 12.38 12.19
CA VAL A 18 -10.43 12.66 10.86
C VAL A 18 -10.61 11.34 10.13
N THR A 19 -11.73 11.16 9.44
CA THR A 19 -11.95 9.97 8.61
C THR A 19 -11.40 10.22 7.21
N LEU A 20 -10.36 9.49 6.81
CA LEU A 20 -9.79 9.56 5.46
C LEU A 20 -10.53 8.64 4.47
N LYS A 21 -11.02 7.50 4.97
CA LYS A 21 -11.88 6.56 4.22
C LYS A 21 -12.93 6.00 5.17
N ALA A 22 -14.21 6.20 4.84
CA ALA A 22 -15.34 5.82 5.67
C ALA A 22 -15.20 4.39 6.22
N GLY A 23 -15.22 4.26 7.55
CA GLY A 23 -15.11 2.98 8.26
C GLY A 23 -13.79 2.22 8.12
N LYS A 24 -12.79 2.75 7.39
CA LYS A 24 -11.57 2.00 7.03
C LYS A 24 -10.27 2.69 7.41
N VAL A 25 -10.17 4.00 7.18
CA VAL A 25 -8.91 4.73 7.41
C VAL A 25 -9.20 5.99 8.21
N LEU A 26 -8.54 6.10 9.36
CA LEU A 26 -8.66 7.20 10.30
C LEU A 26 -7.30 7.87 10.46
N LEU A 27 -7.28 9.19 10.49
CA LEU A 27 -6.14 9.99 10.89
C LEU A 27 -6.37 10.46 12.33
N LEU A 28 -5.50 10.03 13.24
CA LEU A 28 -5.44 10.52 14.60
C LEU A 28 -4.40 11.65 14.68
N ARG A 29 -4.76 12.73 15.36
CA ARG A 29 -3.81 13.81 15.70
C ARG A 29 -3.69 13.90 17.19
N GLY A 30 -2.46 13.94 17.68
CA GLY A 30 -2.16 14.14 19.09
C GLY A 30 -1.98 15.61 19.43
N HIS A 31 -1.88 15.88 20.73
CA HIS A 31 -1.76 17.25 21.24
C HIS A 31 -0.45 17.96 20.85
N ARG A 32 0.58 17.23 20.37
CA ARG A 32 1.87 17.80 19.96
C ARG A 32 2.01 17.86 18.44
N ARG A 33 0.90 17.83 17.70
CA ARG A 33 0.85 17.79 16.23
C ARG A 33 1.48 16.52 15.62
N ASP A 34 1.65 15.51 16.44
CA ASP A 34 1.94 14.15 16.02
C ASP A 34 0.71 13.54 15.32
N GLU A 35 0.94 12.78 14.26
CA GLU A 35 -0.10 12.20 13.43
C GLU A 35 0.13 10.69 13.28
N LEU A 36 -0.95 9.93 13.35
CA LEU A 36 -0.91 8.48 13.24
C LEU A 36 -2.12 8.01 12.44
N VAL A 37 -1.91 7.14 11.46
CA VAL A 37 -3.00 6.57 10.67
C VAL A 37 -3.43 5.25 11.30
N ILE A 38 -4.73 5.06 11.47
CA ILE A 38 -5.35 3.78 11.82
C ILE A 38 -6.04 3.21 10.59
N LYS A 39 -5.73 1.96 10.26
CA LYS A 39 -6.38 1.20 9.19
C LYS A 39 -7.12 0.02 9.79
N VAL A 40 -8.42 -0.08 9.50
CA VAL A 40 -9.30 -1.17 9.91
C VAL A 40 -9.49 -2.10 8.72
N GLU A 41 -8.96 -3.31 8.83
CA GLU A 41 -9.04 -4.34 7.79
C GLU A 41 -9.95 -5.48 8.24
N THR A 42 -11.12 -5.58 7.60
CA THR A 42 -12.00 -6.72 7.80
C THR A 42 -11.42 -7.94 7.10
N ASN A 43 -11.53 -9.13 7.71
CA ASN A 43 -11.04 -10.39 7.16
C ASN A 43 -9.51 -10.51 6.97
N VAL A 44 -8.71 -9.69 7.64
CA VAL A 44 -7.24 -9.86 7.70
C VAL A 44 -6.84 -10.27 9.12
N GLN A 45 -6.04 -11.32 9.24
CA GLN A 45 -5.52 -11.77 10.54
C GLN A 45 -4.26 -10.99 10.92
N GLU A 46 -4.05 -10.78 12.23
CA GLU A 46 -2.83 -10.13 12.75
C GLU A 46 -1.54 -10.86 12.34
N SER A 47 -1.59 -12.19 12.21
CA SER A 47 -0.49 -13.02 11.72
C SER A 47 -0.08 -12.64 10.29
N THR A 48 -1.05 -12.38 9.42
CA THR A 48 -0.86 -11.92 8.03
C THR A 48 -0.29 -10.51 7.97
N VAL A 49 -0.79 -9.60 8.83
CA VAL A 49 -0.21 -8.25 8.97
C VAL A 49 1.26 -8.34 9.36
N LYS A 50 1.58 -9.20 10.34
CA LYS A 50 2.94 -9.37 10.84
C LYS A 50 3.88 -9.98 9.81
N SER A 51 3.47 -11.03 9.11
CA SER A 51 4.30 -11.68 8.07
C SER A 51 4.59 -10.73 6.92
N SER A 52 3.55 -10.08 6.39
CA SER A 52 3.66 -9.10 5.30
C SER A 52 4.45 -7.86 5.74
N GLY A 53 4.26 -7.43 7.00
CA GLY A 53 5.02 -6.33 7.59
C GLY A 53 6.53 -6.58 7.63
N TYR A 54 7.01 -7.82 7.75
CA TYR A 54 8.45 -8.10 7.64
C TYR A 54 8.98 -7.93 6.22
N VAL A 55 8.20 -8.31 5.19
CA VAL A 55 8.55 -8.10 3.78
C VAL A 55 8.64 -6.61 3.50
N VAL A 56 7.61 -5.86 3.87
CA VAL A 56 7.54 -4.40 3.67
C VAL A 56 8.65 -3.69 4.41
N LYS A 57 8.94 -4.07 5.66
CA LYS A 57 10.02 -3.47 6.46
C LYS A 57 11.41 -3.62 5.84
N ALA A 58 11.62 -4.63 4.99
CA ALA A 58 12.87 -4.81 4.27
C ALA A 58 13.08 -3.74 3.18
N LEU A 59 12.01 -3.14 2.67
CA LEU A 59 12.01 -2.22 1.54
C LEU A 59 11.64 -0.78 1.94
N ASP A 60 10.54 -0.63 2.68
CA ASP A 60 9.97 0.66 3.08
C ASP A 60 9.53 0.63 4.55
N LYS A 61 10.39 1.11 5.44
CA LYS A 61 10.11 1.11 6.88
C LYS A 61 8.96 2.02 7.27
N LEU A 62 8.70 3.08 6.51
CA LEU A 62 7.66 4.05 6.83
C LEU A 62 6.27 3.54 6.45
N ALA A 63 6.20 2.61 5.50
CA ALA A 63 4.95 2.00 5.07
C ALA A 63 4.54 0.79 5.94
N VAL A 64 5.29 0.45 7.00
CA VAL A 64 5.00 -0.72 7.84
C VAL A 64 3.76 -0.47 8.69
N ALA A 65 2.80 -1.40 8.63
CA ALA A 65 1.67 -1.44 9.55
C ALA A 65 1.96 -2.32 10.77
N LYS A 66 1.49 -1.88 11.94
CA LYS A 66 1.57 -2.63 13.19
C LYS A 66 0.17 -2.87 13.73
N ALA A 67 -0.19 -4.14 13.95
CA ALA A 67 -1.43 -4.49 14.63
C ALA A 67 -1.49 -3.87 16.04
N LEU A 68 -2.62 -3.23 16.35
CA LEU A 68 -2.90 -2.69 17.67
C LEU A 68 -3.06 -3.82 18.67
N GLN A 69 -2.42 -3.67 19.83
CA GLN A 69 -2.66 -4.58 20.96
C GLN A 69 -4.10 -4.47 21.47
N PRO A 70 -4.66 -5.50 22.12
CA PRO A 70 -6.02 -5.45 22.67
C PRO A 70 -6.25 -4.27 23.65
N SER A 71 -5.22 -3.82 24.36
CA SER A 71 -5.29 -2.60 25.17
C SER A 71 -5.42 -1.33 24.32
N GLU A 72 -4.64 -1.21 23.25
CA GLU A 72 -4.70 -0.07 22.31
C GLU A 72 -6.05 -0.01 21.57
N GLN A 73 -6.62 -1.15 21.21
CA GLN A 73 -7.95 -1.22 20.60
C GLN A 73 -9.04 -0.72 21.55
N ARG A 74 -8.98 -1.10 22.84
CA ARG A 74 -9.91 -0.59 23.87
C ARG A 74 -9.78 0.91 24.07
N GLU A 75 -8.56 1.44 24.06
CA GLU A 75 -8.29 2.87 24.16
C GLU A 75 -8.87 3.65 22.95
N LEU A 76 -8.64 3.15 21.73
CA LEU A 76 -9.21 3.73 20.52
C LEU A 76 -10.75 3.71 20.56
N LEU A 77 -11.33 2.56 20.90
CA LEU A 77 -12.78 2.40 20.99
C LEU A 77 -13.38 3.32 22.07
N GLY A 78 -12.72 3.45 23.22
CA GLY A 78 -13.11 4.37 24.28
C GLY A 78 -13.11 5.83 23.82
N TYR A 79 -12.13 6.23 23.00
CA TYR A 79 -12.11 7.57 22.41
C TYR A 79 -13.27 7.77 21.42
N VAL A 80 -13.48 6.83 20.50
CA VAL A 80 -14.55 6.90 19.48
C VAL A 80 -15.93 6.95 20.15
N ARG A 81 -16.17 6.14 21.18
CA ARG A 81 -17.44 6.16 21.94
C ARG A 81 -17.69 7.50 22.62
N ARG A 82 -16.67 8.14 23.20
CA ARG A 82 -16.81 9.49 23.77
C ARG A 82 -17.19 10.54 22.73
N LEU A 83 -16.69 10.43 21.49
CA LEU A 83 -17.11 11.33 20.41
C LEU A 83 -18.59 11.14 20.06
N LEU A 84 -19.08 9.90 20.05
CA LEU A 84 -20.49 9.58 19.82
C LEU A 84 -21.40 9.95 21.01
N GLU A 85 -20.89 9.91 22.25
CA GLU A 85 -21.60 10.42 23.42
C GLU A 85 -21.73 11.94 23.36
N ALA A 86 -20.64 12.64 23.01
CA ALA A 86 -20.67 14.08 22.79
C ALA A 86 -21.63 14.47 21.67
N GLU A 87 -21.69 13.69 20.58
CA GLU A 87 -22.68 13.88 19.52
C GLU A 87 -24.11 13.87 20.06
N ARG A 88 -24.47 12.87 20.88
CA ARG A 88 -25.82 12.74 21.44
C ARG A 88 -26.16 13.95 22.32
N PHE A 89 -25.23 14.35 23.17
CA PHE A 89 -25.37 15.53 24.02
C PHE A 89 -25.57 16.82 23.21
N TYR A 90 -24.77 17.05 22.16
CA TYR A 90 -24.94 18.22 21.30
C TYR A 90 -26.22 18.17 20.45
N ALA A 91 -26.65 16.99 20.01
CA ALA A 91 -27.92 16.85 19.31
C ALA A 91 -29.13 17.23 20.19
N GLU A 92 -29.06 16.93 21.49
CA GLU A 92 -30.09 17.29 22.49
C GLU A 92 -30.13 18.79 22.81
N ILE A 93 -28.98 19.49 22.77
CA ILE A 93 -28.87 20.90 23.19
C ILE A 93 -28.91 21.88 22.01
N ASP A 94 -28.30 21.55 20.87
CA ASP A 94 -28.08 22.47 19.75
C ASP A 94 -29.11 22.29 18.61
N GLY A 95 -30.31 21.80 18.94
CA GLY A 95 -31.43 21.66 18.00
C GLY A 95 -31.17 20.69 16.85
N GLY A 96 -30.32 19.67 17.05
CA GLY A 96 -30.06 18.62 16.06
C GLY A 96 -29.00 18.95 15.00
N ARG A 97 -28.17 19.97 15.18
CA ARG A 97 -26.98 20.17 14.31
C ARG A 97 -25.98 19.03 14.50
N GLN A 98 -25.95 18.11 13.54
CA GLN A 98 -24.93 17.05 13.48
C GLN A 98 -23.66 17.58 12.83
N SER A 99 -22.50 17.26 13.41
CA SER A 99 -21.23 17.38 12.68
C SER A 99 -21.28 16.46 11.46
N PRO A 100 -20.87 16.92 10.27
CA PRO A 100 -20.83 16.10 9.05
C PRO A 100 -19.94 14.85 9.19
N ASP A 101 -19.02 14.83 10.17
CA ASP A 101 -18.13 13.70 10.39
C ASP A 101 -18.75 12.56 11.24
N TYR A 102 -19.82 12.79 11.99
CA TYR A 102 -20.36 11.77 12.90
C TYR A 102 -20.84 10.47 12.23
N PRO A 103 -21.48 10.48 11.05
CA PRO A 103 -21.78 9.25 10.32
C PRO A 103 -20.53 8.39 10.07
N ASN A 104 -19.41 9.02 9.72
CA ASN A 104 -18.15 8.33 9.51
C ASN A 104 -17.55 7.79 10.82
N ILE A 105 -17.71 8.53 11.92
CA ILE A 105 -17.30 8.09 13.27
C ILE A 105 -18.12 6.86 13.70
N ARG A 106 -19.43 6.81 13.40
CA ARG A 106 -20.26 5.62 13.66
C ARG A 106 -19.79 4.41 12.87
N LEU A 107 -19.50 4.58 11.57
CA LEU A 107 -18.94 3.51 10.74
C LEU A 107 -17.59 3.03 11.26
N ALA A 108 -16.74 3.95 11.72
CA ALA A 108 -15.47 3.59 12.34
C ALA A 108 -15.66 2.79 13.63
N CYS A 109 -16.61 3.19 14.48
CA CYS A 109 -16.95 2.46 15.71
C CYS A 109 -17.39 1.03 15.40
N ALA A 110 -18.33 0.85 14.46
CA ALA A 110 -18.81 -0.45 14.05
C ALA A 110 -17.68 -1.33 13.49
N ALA A 111 -16.80 -0.77 12.66
CA ALA A 111 -15.67 -1.49 12.08
C ALA A 111 -14.61 -1.89 13.13
N ILE A 112 -14.38 -1.07 14.15
CA ILE A 112 -13.48 -1.38 15.27
C ILE A 112 -14.07 -2.49 16.16
N GLU A 113 -15.39 -2.53 16.32
CA GLU A 113 -16.10 -3.53 17.12
C GLU A 113 -16.27 -4.88 16.38
N GLU A 114 -16.08 -4.91 15.06
CA GLU A 114 -16.22 -6.11 14.25
C GLU A 114 -15.18 -7.17 14.66
N PRO A 115 -15.62 -8.36 15.12
CA PRO A 115 -14.70 -9.43 15.51
C PRO A 115 -13.88 -9.93 14.31
N GLY A 116 -12.58 -10.18 14.54
CA GLY A 116 -11.72 -10.90 13.58
C GLY A 116 -11.08 -10.04 12.49
N GLY A 117 -11.29 -8.72 12.49
CA GLY A 117 -10.53 -7.78 11.69
C GLY A 117 -9.19 -7.39 12.33
N ALA A 118 -8.18 -7.08 11.51
CA ALA A 118 -6.93 -6.50 12.00
C ALA A 118 -7.06 -4.98 12.02
N ILE A 119 -6.86 -4.39 13.19
CA ILE A 119 -6.74 -2.94 13.35
C ILE A 119 -5.27 -2.62 13.45
N THR A 120 -4.77 -1.80 12.53
CA THR A 120 -3.35 -1.48 12.44
C THR A 120 -3.10 0.01 12.56
N LYS A 121 -1.94 0.38 13.10
CA LYS A 121 -1.42 1.74 13.06
C LYS A 121 -0.24 1.86 12.11
N MET A 122 -0.11 3.03 11.49
CA MET A 122 0.91 3.38 10.50
C MET A 122 1.35 4.84 10.69
N GLU A 123 2.57 5.16 10.27
CA GLU A 123 3.01 6.55 10.14
C GLU A 123 2.12 7.29 9.13
N ASN A 124 1.85 8.57 9.38
CA ASN A 124 1.16 9.39 8.38
C ASN A 124 2.13 9.77 7.25
N LEU A 125 1.96 9.14 6.09
CA LEU A 125 2.65 9.52 4.87
C LEU A 125 1.77 10.46 4.05
N ARG A 126 2.30 11.65 3.75
CA ARG A 126 1.70 12.53 2.75
C ARG A 126 1.87 11.87 1.38
N VAL A 127 0.78 11.46 0.76
CA VAL A 127 0.82 10.74 -0.51
C VAL A 127 0.00 11.41 -1.58
N LEU A 128 0.40 11.18 -2.83
CA LEU A 128 -0.41 11.39 -4.02
C LEU A 128 -0.70 10.02 -4.63
N ASP A 129 -1.92 9.80 -5.09
CA ASP A 129 -2.31 8.60 -5.85
C ASP A 129 -2.28 8.87 -7.36
N LEU A 130 -1.85 7.87 -8.13
CA LEU A 130 -1.64 8.01 -9.57
C LEU A 130 -2.97 8.14 -10.31
N ASN A 131 -4.05 7.55 -9.78
CA ASN A 131 -5.36 7.59 -10.43
C ASN A 131 -5.91 9.01 -10.47
N ALA A 132 -5.93 9.74 -9.36
CA ALA A 132 -6.37 11.13 -9.31
C ALA A 132 -5.47 12.03 -10.17
N ALA A 133 -4.16 11.81 -10.13
CA ALA A 133 -3.22 12.57 -10.96
C ALA A 133 -3.47 12.36 -12.47
N LEU A 134 -3.73 11.13 -12.90
CA LEU A 134 -4.09 10.80 -14.28
C LEU A 134 -5.45 11.34 -14.68
N GLN A 135 -6.46 11.23 -13.82
CA GLN A 135 -7.80 11.78 -14.09
C GLN A 135 -7.72 13.29 -14.35
N GLN A 136 -6.96 14.03 -13.54
CA GLN A 136 -6.73 15.46 -13.76
C GLN A 136 -5.99 15.74 -15.08
N MET A 137 -4.93 14.98 -15.38
CA MET A 137 -4.18 15.15 -16.62
C MET A 137 -5.03 14.84 -17.87
N CYS A 138 -5.77 13.73 -17.87
CA CYS A 138 -6.54 13.28 -19.02
C CYS A 138 -7.82 14.10 -19.25
N ALA A 139 -8.48 14.55 -18.18
CA ALA A 139 -9.73 15.31 -18.30
C ALA A 139 -9.52 16.83 -18.43
N GLN A 140 -8.47 17.38 -17.82
CA GLN A 140 -8.28 18.83 -17.69
C GLN A 140 -6.96 19.33 -18.26
N HIS A 141 -6.08 18.44 -18.73
CA HIS A 141 -4.70 18.77 -19.12
C HIS A 141 -3.91 19.47 -18.01
N VAL A 142 -4.25 19.20 -16.74
CA VAL A 142 -3.54 19.73 -15.57
C VAL A 142 -2.44 18.75 -15.18
N GLY A 143 -1.20 19.11 -15.48
CA GLY A 143 -0.04 18.21 -15.36
C GLY A 143 0.73 18.27 -14.04
N THR A 144 0.36 19.09 -13.04
CA THR A 144 1.23 19.29 -11.85
C THR A 144 1.39 18.03 -11.00
N ALA A 145 0.30 17.36 -10.62
CA ALA A 145 0.37 16.14 -9.83
C ALA A 145 0.94 14.96 -10.64
N HIS A 146 0.55 14.86 -11.90
CA HIS A 146 1.07 13.88 -12.86
C HIS A 146 2.57 14.05 -13.10
N GLY A 147 3.05 15.28 -13.30
CA GLY A 147 4.46 15.59 -13.48
C GLY A 147 5.31 15.20 -12.28
N ARG A 148 4.81 15.36 -11.05
CA ARG A 148 5.48 14.88 -9.81
C ARG A 148 5.63 13.36 -9.78
N PHE A 149 4.64 12.62 -10.30
CA PHE A 149 4.74 11.18 -10.47
C PHE A 149 5.81 10.80 -11.48
N VAL A 150 5.80 11.46 -12.64
CA VAL A 150 6.80 11.22 -13.70
C VAL A 150 8.21 11.52 -13.18
N GLU A 151 8.41 12.64 -12.48
CA GLU A 151 9.66 12.99 -11.78
C GLU A 151 10.06 11.87 -10.80
N ALA A 152 9.17 11.47 -9.89
CA ALA A 152 9.45 10.43 -8.89
C ALA A 152 9.87 9.09 -9.50
N LEU A 153 9.33 8.72 -10.66
CA LEU A 153 9.68 7.49 -11.37
C LEU A 153 11.02 7.63 -12.11
N THR A 154 11.23 8.76 -12.80
CA THR A 154 12.44 8.98 -13.60
C THR A 154 13.70 9.20 -12.78
N GLU A 155 13.59 9.76 -11.58
CA GLU A 155 14.69 9.94 -10.64
C GLU A 155 15.40 8.62 -10.30
N PRO A 156 16.73 8.61 -10.06
CA PRO A 156 17.45 7.42 -9.59
C PRO A 156 16.81 6.83 -8.33
N GLY A 157 16.51 5.52 -8.37
CA GLY A 157 15.81 4.83 -7.30
C GLY A 157 14.29 4.79 -7.45
N GLY A 158 13.69 5.58 -8.36
CA GLY A 158 12.25 5.61 -8.62
C GLY A 158 11.72 4.28 -9.15
N LEU A 159 12.04 3.96 -10.41
CA LEU A 159 11.64 2.69 -11.05
C LEU A 159 12.21 1.46 -10.32
N GLU A 160 13.39 1.58 -9.71
CA GLU A 160 13.96 0.51 -8.89
C GLU A 160 13.07 0.24 -7.67
N MET A 161 12.55 1.28 -7.01
CA MET A 161 11.60 1.12 -5.91
C MET A 161 10.28 0.50 -6.39
N VAL A 162 9.81 0.81 -7.61
CA VAL A 162 8.66 0.10 -8.20
C VAL A 162 8.95 -1.39 -8.35
N GLY A 163 10.11 -1.78 -8.88
CA GLY A 163 10.50 -3.18 -8.98
C GLY A 163 10.53 -3.88 -7.62
N GLN A 164 11.01 -3.19 -6.58
CA GLN A 164 10.96 -3.69 -5.20
C GLN A 164 9.52 -3.89 -4.70
N ILE A 165 8.61 -2.95 -5.00
CA ILE A 165 7.18 -3.03 -4.67
C ILE A 165 6.53 -4.25 -5.35
N VAL A 166 6.79 -4.47 -6.64
CA VAL A 166 6.26 -5.62 -7.40
C VAL A 166 6.64 -6.95 -6.73
N VAL A 167 7.89 -7.09 -6.30
CA VAL A 167 8.35 -8.31 -5.61
C VAL A 167 7.65 -8.49 -4.27
N ALA A 168 7.50 -7.42 -3.49
CA ALA A 168 6.81 -7.50 -2.22
C ALA A 168 5.33 -7.85 -2.41
N ASP A 169 4.65 -7.24 -3.39
CA ASP A 169 3.26 -7.54 -3.73
C ASP A 169 3.09 -9.02 -4.12
N LEU A 170 3.97 -9.55 -4.98
CA LEU A 170 4.00 -10.98 -5.31
C LEU A 170 4.16 -11.86 -4.06
N LEU A 171 5.13 -11.55 -3.19
CA LEU A 171 5.41 -12.34 -1.98
C LEU A 171 4.29 -12.29 -0.94
N THR A 172 3.67 -11.12 -0.72
CA THR A 172 2.53 -10.97 0.20
C THR A 172 1.23 -11.42 -0.42
N GLY A 173 1.23 -11.77 -1.71
CA GLY A 173 0.04 -12.14 -2.46
C GLY A 173 -0.89 -10.95 -2.64
N ASN A 174 -0.38 -9.71 -2.63
CA ASN A 174 -1.15 -8.53 -2.95
C ASN A 174 -1.29 -8.42 -4.47
N ASN A 175 -2.50 -8.67 -4.98
CA ASN A 175 -2.78 -8.53 -6.40
C ASN A 175 -3.58 -7.25 -6.70
N ASP A 176 -3.87 -6.43 -5.68
CA ASP A 176 -4.70 -5.24 -5.85
C ASP A 176 -4.01 -4.20 -6.75
N ARG A 177 -2.69 -4.00 -6.62
CA ARG A 177 -1.96 -3.06 -7.50
C ARG A 177 -1.67 -3.66 -8.88
N PHE A 178 -0.94 -4.77 -8.89
CA PHE A 178 -0.50 -5.46 -10.09
C PHE A 178 -1.01 -6.91 -10.08
N ASP A 179 -1.67 -7.33 -11.17
CA ASP A 179 -2.14 -8.69 -11.34
C ASP A 179 -1.32 -9.43 -12.39
N PHE A 180 -0.77 -10.57 -11.98
CA PHE A 180 0.03 -11.46 -12.81
C PHE A 180 -0.65 -12.83 -13.02
N GLN A 181 -1.92 -12.97 -12.63
CA GLN A 181 -2.71 -14.18 -12.82
C GLN A 181 -3.17 -14.34 -14.28
N TYR A 182 -3.54 -13.23 -14.92
CA TYR A 182 -4.12 -13.22 -16.27
C TYR A 182 -3.26 -12.43 -17.26
N ASP A 183 -3.20 -12.87 -18.52
CA ASP A 183 -2.41 -12.24 -19.60
C ASP A 183 -3.30 -11.48 -20.59
N MET A 184 -4.31 -10.76 -20.07
CA MET A 184 -5.23 -9.97 -20.89
C MET A 184 -5.08 -8.48 -20.58
N PRO A 185 -5.08 -7.60 -21.61
CA PRO A 185 -5.13 -6.17 -21.39
C PRO A 185 -6.36 -5.75 -20.59
N ILE A 186 -6.18 -4.80 -19.69
CA ILE A 186 -7.18 -4.29 -18.78
C ILE A 186 -7.45 -2.84 -19.17
N PRO A 187 -8.55 -2.57 -19.88
CA PRO A 187 -8.91 -1.21 -20.25
C PRO A 187 -9.34 -0.42 -19.01
N LYS A 188 -8.90 0.83 -18.93
CA LYS A 188 -9.31 1.77 -17.88
C LYS A 188 -9.53 3.16 -18.43
N ASP A 189 -10.64 3.75 -18.03
CA ASP A 189 -11.05 5.08 -18.48
C ASP A 189 -10.60 6.17 -17.51
N PHE A 190 -10.01 7.22 -18.07
CA PHE A 190 -9.58 8.44 -17.40
C PHE A 190 -10.17 9.64 -18.14
N GLY A 191 -11.46 9.90 -17.94
CA GLY A 191 -12.18 10.91 -18.70
C GLY A 191 -12.28 10.51 -20.18
N PRO A 192 -11.74 11.28 -21.14
CA PRO A 192 -11.83 10.96 -22.56
C PRO A 192 -10.78 9.94 -23.05
N VAL A 193 -9.85 9.51 -22.18
CA VAL A 193 -8.73 8.61 -22.54
C VAL A 193 -8.96 7.24 -21.93
N THR A 194 -8.87 6.19 -22.76
CA THR A 194 -8.81 4.79 -22.30
C THR A 194 -7.39 4.25 -22.45
N LEU A 195 -6.82 3.75 -21.36
CA LEU A 195 -5.50 3.12 -21.34
C LEU A 195 -5.64 1.61 -21.16
N ASN A 196 -4.86 0.84 -21.92
CA ASN A 196 -4.87 -0.63 -21.88
C ASN A 196 -3.65 -1.14 -21.12
N PHE A 197 -3.84 -1.49 -19.85
CA PHE A 197 -2.77 -1.97 -18.98
C PHE A 197 -2.58 -3.47 -19.11
N LYS A 198 -1.34 -3.94 -18.99
CA LYS A 198 -1.01 -5.37 -19.00
C LYS A 198 -1.13 -6.02 -17.63
N ARG A 199 -0.75 -5.30 -16.57
CA ARG A 199 -0.66 -5.78 -15.18
C ARG A 199 -1.29 -4.84 -14.18
N LEU A 200 -1.29 -3.53 -14.44
CA LEU A 200 -1.77 -2.53 -13.49
C LEU A 200 -3.30 -2.54 -13.36
N ILE A 201 -3.83 -3.12 -12.27
CA ILE A 201 -5.28 -3.31 -12.07
C ILE A 201 -5.90 -2.32 -11.09
N ASN A 202 -5.12 -1.63 -10.25
CA ASN A 202 -5.57 -0.55 -9.40
C ASN A 202 -4.55 0.59 -9.40
N VAL A 203 -4.83 1.59 -10.24
CA VAL A 203 -3.93 2.74 -10.43
C VAL A 203 -3.89 3.62 -9.18
N GLY A 204 -4.98 3.66 -8.40
CA GLY A 204 -5.05 4.43 -7.16
C GLY A 204 -4.14 3.88 -6.07
N ASN A 205 -3.78 2.59 -6.15
CA ASN A 205 -2.84 2.00 -5.24
C ASN A 205 -1.37 2.28 -5.63
N VAL A 206 -1.10 2.80 -6.83
CA VAL A 206 0.25 3.31 -7.16
C VAL A 206 0.36 4.72 -6.58
N MET A 207 1.21 4.87 -5.56
CA MET A 207 1.33 6.11 -4.81
C MET A 207 2.78 6.57 -4.76
N ILE A 208 2.96 7.89 -4.67
CA ILE A 208 4.22 8.50 -4.28
C ILE A 208 4.05 9.16 -2.92
N ALA A 209 5.05 9.00 -2.05
CA ALA A 209 5.17 9.77 -0.82
C ALA A 209 5.87 11.09 -1.09
N ILE A 210 5.37 12.15 -0.45
CA ILE A 210 5.96 13.48 -0.42
C ILE A 210 6.81 13.58 0.85
N ASP A 211 8.09 13.91 0.68
CA ASP A 211 8.98 14.32 1.76
C ASP A 211 8.74 15.83 2.03
N PRO A 212 8.05 16.19 3.13
CA PRO A 212 7.74 17.57 3.43
C PRO A 212 9.00 18.42 3.69
N SER A 213 10.14 17.81 4.02
CA SER A 213 11.40 18.54 4.21
C SER A 213 12.03 19.04 2.89
N LYS A 214 11.57 18.48 1.77
CA LYS A 214 12.07 18.73 0.41
C LYS A 214 11.04 19.35 -0.53
N GLU A 215 9.82 19.58 -0.04
CA GLU A 215 8.74 20.19 -0.83
C GLU A 215 9.16 21.58 -1.33
N GLY A 216 9.08 21.81 -2.65
CA GLY A 216 9.40 23.09 -3.30
C GLY A 216 10.89 23.36 -3.56
N LYS A 217 11.80 22.42 -3.29
CA LYS A 217 13.26 22.63 -3.45
C LYS A 217 13.88 22.08 -4.74
N GLY A 218 13.07 21.60 -5.70
CA GLY A 218 13.52 21.08 -7.00
C GLY A 218 14.35 19.80 -6.89
N SER A 219 13.80 18.69 -7.40
CA SER A 219 14.36 17.32 -7.40
C SER A 219 14.52 16.65 -6.02
N SER A 220 13.92 15.47 -5.89
CA SER A 220 14.02 14.48 -4.78
C SER A 220 13.03 14.52 -3.61
N GLY A 221 11.96 15.33 -3.67
CA GLY A 221 10.90 15.34 -2.65
C GLY A 221 9.86 14.23 -2.78
N TYR A 222 9.91 13.43 -3.85
CA TYR A 222 8.90 12.43 -4.17
C TYR A 222 9.55 11.06 -4.37
N ARG A 223 8.90 10.01 -3.87
CA ARG A 223 9.34 8.62 -4.11
C ARG A 223 8.15 7.67 -4.18
N PRO A 224 8.21 6.59 -4.96
CA PRO A 224 7.26 5.49 -4.83
C PRO A 224 7.26 4.92 -3.39
N VAL A 225 6.10 4.44 -2.94
CA VAL A 225 5.90 3.98 -1.56
C VAL A 225 5.14 2.65 -1.51
N MET A 226 5.52 1.76 -0.59
CA MET A 226 4.91 0.44 -0.39
C MET A 226 3.67 0.50 0.51
N LEU A 227 2.72 1.39 0.23
CA LEU A 227 1.44 1.42 0.95
C LEU A 227 0.46 0.38 0.40
N ASP A 228 -0.59 0.11 1.17
CA ASP A 228 -1.69 -0.77 0.77
C ASP A 228 -1.24 -2.17 0.28
N TYR A 229 -0.30 -2.76 1.01
CA TYR A 229 0.32 -4.05 0.67
C TYR A 229 -0.48 -5.29 1.11
N LEU A 230 -1.69 -5.09 1.66
CA LEU A 230 -2.56 -6.14 2.16
C LEU A 230 -3.81 -6.22 1.27
N ASP A 231 -4.02 -7.37 0.63
CA ASP A 231 -5.20 -7.65 -0.18
C ASP A 231 -6.00 -8.82 0.44
N PRO A 232 -7.00 -8.53 1.29
CA PRO A 232 -7.85 -9.56 1.89
C PRO A 232 -8.66 -10.35 0.85
N GLY A 233 -8.85 -9.80 -0.35
CA GLY A 233 -9.58 -10.42 -1.45
C GLY A 233 -8.78 -11.51 -2.16
N SER A 234 -7.45 -11.39 -2.14
CA SER A 234 -6.53 -12.27 -2.87
C SER A 234 -6.61 -13.73 -2.44
N MET A 235 -6.60 -14.62 -3.44
CA MET A 235 -6.58 -16.08 -3.21
C MET A 235 -5.31 -16.51 -2.47
N ALA A 236 -4.16 -15.91 -2.80
CA ALA A 236 -2.91 -16.20 -2.10
C ALA A 236 -3.00 -15.83 -0.62
N MET A 237 -3.57 -14.66 -0.29
CA MET A 237 -3.75 -14.23 1.09
C MET A 237 -4.73 -15.13 1.85
N ARG A 238 -5.81 -15.58 1.21
CA ARG A 238 -6.76 -16.55 1.78
C ARG A 238 -6.08 -17.88 2.10
N LEU A 239 -5.25 -18.40 1.20
CA LEU A 239 -4.49 -19.64 1.43
C LEU A 239 -3.46 -19.48 2.55
N MET A 240 -2.79 -18.32 2.62
CA MET A 240 -1.82 -18.01 3.69
C MET A 240 -2.45 -17.68 5.05
N ARG A 241 -3.78 -17.81 5.20
CA ARG A 241 -4.44 -17.78 6.52
C ARG A 241 -4.15 -19.05 7.32
N ASP A 242 -3.94 -20.19 6.66
CA ASP A 242 -3.53 -21.41 7.34
C ASP A 242 -1.99 -21.41 7.48
N PRO A 243 -1.46 -21.27 8.71
CA PRO A 243 -0.01 -21.18 8.94
C PRO A 243 0.75 -22.47 8.61
N LYS A 244 0.07 -23.56 8.25
CA LYS A 244 0.69 -24.83 7.86
C LYS A 244 0.92 -24.96 6.35
N VAL A 245 0.23 -24.15 5.53
CA VAL A 245 0.29 -24.24 4.07
C VAL A 245 1.72 -24.03 3.58
N ARG A 246 2.19 -24.99 2.77
CA ARG A 246 3.49 -24.96 2.10
C ARG A 246 3.36 -24.42 0.69
N MET A 247 4.49 -23.97 0.13
CA MET A 247 4.52 -23.48 -1.26
C MET A 247 4.06 -24.55 -2.27
N THR A 248 4.34 -25.83 -2.00
CA THR A 248 3.96 -26.97 -2.86
C THR A 248 2.45 -27.14 -3.01
N GLU A 249 1.69 -26.70 -2.00
CA GLU A 249 0.23 -26.77 -1.96
C GLU A 249 -0.43 -25.56 -2.64
N MET A 250 0.36 -24.56 -3.04
CA MET A 250 -0.11 -23.35 -3.70
C MET A 250 0.05 -23.47 -5.23
N ASP A 251 -1.08 -23.46 -5.92
CA ASP A 251 -1.13 -23.39 -7.39
C ASP A 251 -0.44 -22.11 -7.88
N SER A 252 0.47 -22.26 -8.85
CA SER A 252 1.21 -21.14 -9.47
C SER A 252 0.32 -20.13 -10.18
N GLN A 253 -0.88 -20.51 -10.63
CA GLN A 253 -1.86 -19.57 -11.16
C GLN A 253 -2.51 -18.76 -10.04
N LYS A 254 -2.74 -19.37 -8.88
CA LYS A 254 -3.35 -18.72 -7.71
C LYS A 254 -2.35 -17.86 -6.93
N TRP A 255 -1.06 -18.18 -7.02
CA TRP A 255 0.04 -17.41 -6.44
C TRP A 255 1.20 -17.24 -7.44
N PRO A 256 1.16 -16.20 -8.28
CA PRO A 256 2.11 -15.98 -9.37
C PRO A 256 3.58 -15.90 -8.92
N ALA A 257 3.82 -15.54 -7.65
CA ALA A 257 5.16 -15.46 -7.06
C ALA A 257 5.96 -16.77 -7.23
N ARG A 258 5.30 -17.92 -7.14
CA ARG A 258 5.92 -19.24 -7.32
C ARG A 258 6.49 -19.46 -8.72
N ARG A 259 5.85 -18.88 -9.74
CA ARG A 259 6.29 -18.95 -11.15
C ARG A 259 7.28 -17.85 -11.48
N ILE A 260 7.01 -16.63 -11.01
CA ILE A 260 7.74 -15.43 -11.45
C ILE A 260 9.05 -15.27 -10.70
N LEU A 261 9.04 -15.32 -9.37
CA LEU A 261 10.21 -14.93 -8.58
C LEU A 261 11.43 -15.85 -8.74
N PRO A 262 11.29 -17.18 -8.90
CA PRO A 262 12.43 -18.06 -9.12
C PRO A 262 13.07 -17.91 -10.51
N ASP A 263 12.29 -17.54 -11.52
CA ASP A 263 12.68 -17.57 -12.93
C ASP A 263 13.08 -16.18 -13.45
N TRP A 264 14.31 -16.05 -13.95
CA TRP A 264 14.84 -14.77 -14.44
C TRP A 264 14.07 -14.23 -15.65
N GLN A 265 13.69 -15.08 -16.61
CA GLN A 265 12.93 -14.65 -17.80
C GLN A 265 11.54 -14.17 -17.40
N GLN A 266 10.90 -14.84 -16.44
CA GLN A 266 9.59 -14.42 -15.95
C GLN A 266 9.66 -13.11 -15.16
N ARG A 267 10.73 -12.87 -14.38
CA ARG A 267 10.97 -11.56 -13.74
C ARG A 267 11.16 -10.46 -14.79
N GLN A 268 11.91 -10.74 -15.85
CA GLN A 268 12.14 -9.78 -16.92
C GLN A 268 10.83 -9.41 -17.64
N LYS A 269 10.02 -10.41 -18.04
CA LYS A 269 8.69 -10.16 -18.64
C LYS A 269 7.78 -9.37 -17.69
N ALA A 270 7.77 -9.70 -16.41
CA ALA A 270 6.98 -8.96 -15.42
C ALA A 270 7.42 -7.50 -15.31
N ALA A 271 8.73 -7.23 -15.32
CA ALA A 271 9.29 -5.88 -15.30
C ALA A 271 8.94 -5.10 -16.57
N GLU A 272 9.06 -5.72 -17.74
CA GLU A 272 8.67 -5.13 -19.03
C GLU A 272 7.18 -4.73 -19.05
N ASP A 273 6.29 -5.61 -18.58
CA ASP A 273 4.87 -5.34 -18.57
C ASP A 273 4.51 -4.21 -17.59
N VAL A 274 5.15 -4.15 -16.41
CA VAL A 274 4.96 -3.06 -15.45
C VAL A 274 5.53 -1.74 -15.98
N ALA A 275 6.72 -1.76 -16.58
CA ALA A 275 7.33 -0.58 -17.18
C ALA A 275 6.48 -0.02 -18.31
N HIS A 276 5.92 -0.89 -19.16
CA HIS A 276 4.95 -0.51 -20.20
C HIS A 276 3.74 0.22 -19.59
N ASP A 277 3.14 -0.33 -18.54
CA ASP A 277 1.95 0.29 -17.92
C ASP A 277 2.27 1.64 -17.27
N LEU A 278 3.45 1.78 -16.66
CA LEU A 278 3.91 3.06 -16.12
C LEU A 278 4.24 4.08 -17.21
N LEU A 279 4.75 3.63 -18.36
CA LEU A 279 4.97 4.47 -19.53
C LEU A 279 3.66 5.01 -20.10
N LEU A 280 2.63 4.16 -20.19
CA LEU A 280 1.27 4.60 -20.56
C LEU A 280 0.74 5.65 -19.59
N CYS A 281 0.95 5.45 -18.28
CA CYS A 281 0.58 6.46 -17.28
C CYS A 281 1.36 7.77 -17.46
N ALA A 282 2.66 7.72 -17.74
CA ALA A 282 3.48 8.92 -17.90
C ALA A 282 3.20 9.67 -19.20
N ASN A 283 2.73 9.00 -20.25
CA ASN A 283 2.41 9.60 -21.53
C ASN A 283 1.04 9.12 -22.05
N PRO A 284 -0.07 9.54 -21.40
CA PRO A 284 -1.40 9.03 -21.71
C PRO A 284 -1.91 9.45 -23.09
N PHE A 285 -1.24 10.40 -23.77
CA PHE A 285 -1.59 10.90 -25.09
C PHE A 285 -0.65 10.43 -26.22
N GLY A 286 0.37 9.61 -25.90
CA GLY A 286 1.23 8.99 -26.92
C GLY A 286 2.09 9.94 -27.76
N THR A 287 2.33 11.19 -27.33
CA THR A 287 3.17 12.12 -28.10
C THR A 287 4.65 11.69 -28.04
N ASN A 288 5.33 11.66 -29.19
CA ASN A 288 6.68 11.09 -29.43
C ASN A 288 7.88 11.76 -28.70
N GLY A 289 7.66 12.45 -27.58
CA GLY A 289 8.70 13.13 -26.79
C GLY A 289 9.07 12.39 -25.50
N GLY A 290 9.26 11.06 -25.57
CA GLY A 290 9.37 10.16 -24.41
C GLY A 290 10.20 10.71 -23.24
N VAL A 291 9.54 10.92 -22.10
CA VAL A 291 10.19 11.24 -20.82
C VAL A 291 11.05 10.07 -20.32
N PHE A 292 10.72 8.88 -20.79
CA PHE A 292 11.37 7.61 -20.53
C PHE A 292 12.29 7.23 -21.71
N LYS A 293 13.53 6.87 -21.40
CA LYS A 293 14.64 6.64 -22.35
C LYS A 293 14.96 5.14 -22.46
N HIS A 294 14.01 4.30 -22.87
CA HIS A 294 14.23 2.89 -23.25
C HIS A 294 15.02 2.01 -22.25
N VAL A 295 15.08 2.36 -20.97
CA VAL A 295 15.79 1.61 -19.90
C VAL A 295 14.88 1.30 -18.71
N GLU A 296 13.59 1.55 -18.86
CA GLU A 296 12.62 1.51 -17.76
C GLU A 296 12.42 0.09 -17.25
N ASP A 297 12.27 -0.85 -18.17
CA ASP A 297 12.17 -2.29 -17.90
C ASP A 297 13.44 -2.80 -17.20
N LEU A 298 14.62 -2.38 -17.65
CA LEU A 298 15.90 -2.74 -17.02
C LEU A 298 15.98 -2.21 -15.57
N ARG A 299 15.50 -0.99 -15.32
CA ARG A 299 15.49 -0.41 -13.96
C ARG A 299 14.47 -1.08 -13.04
N VAL A 300 13.28 -1.40 -13.56
CA VAL A 300 12.27 -2.17 -12.81
C VAL A 300 12.81 -3.58 -12.50
N ALA A 301 13.41 -4.26 -13.49
CA ALA A 301 13.99 -5.59 -13.30
C ALA A 301 15.13 -5.59 -12.26
N ALA A 302 16.04 -4.62 -12.34
CA ALA A 302 17.09 -4.43 -11.34
C ALA A 302 16.50 -4.18 -9.94
N GLY A 303 15.43 -3.37 -9.86
CA GLY A 303 14.66 -3.16 -8.64
C GLY A 303 14.06 -4.44 -8.07
N MET A 304 13.50 -5.31 -8.92
CA MET A 304 12.98 -6.62 -8.49
C MET A 304 14.10 -7.49 -7.90
N GLU A 305 15.26 -7.57 -8.55
CA GLU A 305 16.39 -8.34 -8.03
C GLU A 305 16.93 -7.78 -6.71
N GLU A 306 17.10 -6.46 -6.62
CA GLU A 306 17.53 -5.79 -5.39
C GLU A 306 16.52 -6.02 -4.26
N GLY A 307 15.22 -5.93 -4.56
CA GLY A 307 14.13 -6.18 -3.62
C GLY A 307 14.18 -7.61 -3.06
N LEU A 308 14.35 -8.61 -3.93
CA LEU A 308 14.53 -10.00 -3.51
C LEU A 308 15.75 -10.15 -2.58
N ARG A 309 16.89 -9.55 -2.93
CA ARG A 309 18.11 -9.60 -2.10
C ARG A 309 17.88 -8.96 -0.73
N LYS A 310 17.24 -7.79 -0.67
CA LYS A 310 16.89 -7.09 0.57
C LYS A 310 15.97 -7.92 1.45
N ILE A 311 14.93 -8.51 0.86
CA ILE A 311 13.96 -9.34 1.57
C ILE A 311 14.62 -10.62 2.10
N ILE A 312 15.35 -11.37 1.27
CA ILE A 312 16.06 -12.58 1.69
C ILE A 312 17.00 -12.27 2.86
N LYS A 313 17.80 -11.21 2.74
CA LYS A 313 18.72 -10.76 3.80
C LYS A 313 17.97 -10.39 5.07
N HIS A 314 16.86 -9.66 4.96
CA HIS A 314 16.08 -9.22 6.12
C HIS A 314 15.39 -10.38 6.84
N LEU A 315 14.89 -11.35 6.08
CA LEU A 315 14.12 -12.49 6.59
C LEU A 315 14.98 -13.68 7.03
N HIS A 316 16.28 -13.67 6.73
CA HIS A 316 17.20 -14.70 7.19
C HIS A 316 17.13 -14.88 8.71
N GLY A 317 16.82 -16.11 9.16
CA GLY A 317 16.67 -16.44 10.58
C GLY A 317 15.38 -15.94 11.24
N ARG A 318 14.46 -15.30 10.50
CA ARG A 318 13.15 -14.88 11.03
C ARG A 318 12.10 -15.96 10.79
N LYS A 319 11.20 -16.14 11.75
CA LYS A 319 10.01 -16.98 11.58
C LYS A 319 8.99 -16.23 10.70
N VAL A 320 8.84 -16.69 9.45
CA VAL A 320 7.83 -16.23 8.49
C VAL A 320 6.88 -17.39 8.13
N HIS A 321 5.89 -17.12 7.29
CA HIS A 321 4.97 -18.16 6.80
C HIS A 321 5.75 -19.24 6.01
N PRO A 322 5.46 -20.54 6.21
CA PRO A 322 6.21 -21.62 5.56
C PRO A 322 6.28 -21.51 4.04
N ALA A 323 5.17 -21.18 3.37
CA ALA A 323 5.17 -20.97 1.92
C ALA A 323 6.12 -19.86 1.45
N ILE A 324 6.24 -18.76 2.21
CA ILE A 324 7.19 -17.68 1.91
C ILE A 324 8.63 -18.16 2.14
N GLU A 325 8.87 -18.88 3.24
CA GLU A 325 10.19 -19.45 3.54
C GLU A 325 10.67 -20.39 2.43
N ASP A 326 9.81 -21.30 1.97
CA ASP A 326 10.11 -22.27 0.92
C ASP A 326 10.43 -21.55 -0.41
N LEU A 327 9.65 -20.52 -0.77
CA LEU A 327 9.86 -19.72 -1.97
C LEU A 327 11.19 -18.96 -1.91
N LEU A 328 11.51 -18.32 -0.79
CA LEU A 328 12.77 -17.60 -0.63
C LEU A 328 13.99 -18.53 -0.72
N LYS A 329 13.90 -19.75 -0.18
CA LYS A 329 14.96 -20.78 -0.35
C LYS A 329 15.13 -21.18 -1.82
N LEU A 330 14.04 -21.27 -2.58
CA LEU A 330 14.09 -21.56 -4.00
C LEU A 330 14.74 -20.40 -4.78
N VAL A 331 14.30 -19.17 -4.55
CA VAL A 331 14.85 -17.97 -5.20
C VAL A 331 16.33 -17.78 -4.86
N GLN A 332 16.74 -18.03 -3.61
CA GLN A 332 18.15 -17.91 -3.22
C GLN A 332 19.07 -18.86 -4.00
N LYS A 333 18.55 -19.98 -4.51
CA LYS A 333 19.32 -20.90 -5.37
C LYS A 333 19.48 -20.35 -6.79
N THR A 334 18.53 -19.55 -7.27
CA THR A 334 18.51 -19.03 -8.65
C THR A 334 19.13 -17.63 -8.77
N LEU A 335 19.37 -16.93 -7.66
CA LEU A 335 20.08 -15.63 -7.63
C LEU A 335 21.61 -15.74 -7.50
N LYS A 336 22.17 -16.95 -7.44
CA LYS A 336 23.62 -17.20 -7.40
C LYS A 336 24.21 -17.25 -8.79
#